data_AF-A0A1G8QPI4-F1
#
_entry.id   AF-A0A1G8QPI4-F1
#
_cell.length_a   1.000
_cell.length_b   1.000
_cell.length_c   1.000
_cell.angle_alpha   90.00
_cell.angle_beta   90.00
_cell.angle_gamma   90.00
#
_symmetry.space_group_name_H-M   'P 1'
#
loop_
_entity.id
_entity.type
_entity.pdbx_description
1 polymer ?
#
loop_
_entity_poly.entity_id
_entity_poly.type
_entity_poly.pdbx_seq_one_letter_code
_entity_poly.pdbx_strand_id
1 'polypeptide(L)'
;MSESLYNIFLASHQGAWAFLIILFLVAFPLYKAHKMTSAKIVSMILRLFYLIMIISGSGLLYTYGFPPHYLVKGMIALLMIGFMEMALGKAKRGKGGMVGFILAFISALLVVIMGFAG
;
A
#
# COMPACT_ATOMS: atom_id res chain seq x y z
N MET A 1 -10.02 6.26 21.54
CA MET A 1 -8.92 5.26 21.55
C MET A 1 -7.97 5.63 22.70
N SER A 2 -7.33 4.68 23.38
CA SER A 2 -6.33 5.02 24.40
C SER A 2 -5.07 5.62 23.76
N GLU A 3 -4.34 6.46 24.48
CA GLU A 3 -3.10 7.11 24.02
C GLU A 3 -2.08 6.10 23.48
N SER A 4 -1.86 5.00 24.20
CA SER A 4 -0.94 3.93 23.78
C SER A 4 -1.36 3.31 22.45
N LEU A 5 -2.65 3.00 22.29
CA LEU A 5 -3.16 2.38 21.06
C LEU A 5 -3.11 3.35 19.88
N TYR A 6 -3.35 4.64 20.13
CA TYR A 6 -3.19 5.70 19.12
C TYR A 6 -1.76 5.76 18.58
N ASN A 7 -0.77 5.79 19.47
CA ASN A 7 0.63 5.84 19.08
C ASN A 7 1.07 4.59 18.30
N ILE A 8 0.58 3.41 18.68
CA ILE A 8 0.82 2.16 17.94
C ILE A 8 0.25 2.26 16.53
N PHE A 9 -0.98 2.75 16.38
CA PHE A 9 -1.63 2.85 15.07
C PHE A 9 -0.94 3.88 14.19
N LEU A 10 -0.58 5.04 14.76
CA LEU A 10 0.13 6.09 14.04
C LEU A 10 1.49 5.62 13.53
N ALA A 11 2.33 5.05 14.43
CA ALA A 11 3.65 4.55 14.07
C ALA A 11 3.57 3.41 13.03
N SER A 12 2.65 2.48 13.22
CA SER A 12 2.44 1.36 12.28
C SER A 12 1.99 1.86 10.90
N HIS A 13 1.09 2.84 10.86
CA HIS A 13 0.58 3.41 9.61
C HIS A 13 1.68 4.15 8.85
N GLN A 14 2.42 5.03 9.54
CA GLN A 14 3.51 5.79 8.95
C GLN A 14 4.63 4.88 8.44
N GLY A 15 5.05 3.90 9.25
CA GLY A 15 6.08 2.94 8.87
C GLY A 15 5.67 2.05 7.69
N ALA A 16 4.40 1.62 7.64
CA ALA A 16 3.91 0.74 6.58
C ALA A 16 4.05 1.35 5.17
N TRP A 17 3.96 2.68 5.02
CA TRP A 17 4.10 3.35 3.70
C TRP A 17 5.39 2.98 2.98
N ALA A 18 6.52 3.04 3.67
CA ALA A 18 7.83 2.69 3.10
C ALA A 18 7.89 1.21 2.69
N PHE A 19 7.40 0.31 3.56
CA PHE A 19 7.39 -1.12 3.27
C PHE A 19 6.50 -1.47 2.08
N LEU A 20 5.33 -0.85 1.93
CA LEU A 20 4.45 -1.09 0.77
C LEU A 20 5.17 -0.79 -0.55
N ILE A 21 5.82 0.37 -0.63
CA ILE A 21 6.52 0.80 -1.83
C ILE A 21 7.71 -0.11 -2.11
N ILE A 22 8.58 -0.34 -1.12
CA ILE A 22 9.80 -1.14 -1.30
C ILE A 22 9.46 -2.58 -1.68
N LEU A 23 8.55 -3.23 -0.96
CA LEU A 23 8.19 -4.62 -1.23
C LEU A 23 7.52 -4.77 -2.60
N PHE A 24 6.71 -3.79 -3.03
CA PHE A 24 6.12 -3.78 -4.37
C PHE A 24 7.19 -3.63 -5.46
N LEU A 25 8.11 -2.66 -5.31
CA LEU A 25 9.21 -2.42 -6.25
C LEU A 25 10.19 -3.60 -6.35
N VAL A 26 10.31 -4.42 -5.29
CA VAL A 26 11.09 -5.66 -5.31
C VAL A 26 10.29 -6.81 -5.93
N ALA A 27 9.02 -7.01 -5.55
CA ALA A 27 8.21 -8.13 -6.00
C ALA A 27 7.94 -8.10 -7.52
N PHE A 28 7.67 -6.91 -8.07
CA PHE A 28 7.31 -6.75 -9.48
C PHE A 28 8.40 -7.23 -10.46
N PRO A 29 9.68 -6.76 -10.38
CA PRO A 29 10.74 -7.26 -11.25
C PRO A 29 11.07 -8.73 -10.97
N LEU A 30 10.93 -9.23 -9.74
CA LEU A 30 11.12 -10.67 -9.46
C LEU A 30 10.12 -11.54 -10.24
N TYR A 31 8.84 -11.13 -10.32
CA TYR A 31 7.87 -11.83 -11.17
C TYR A 31 8.21 -11.69 -12.66
N LYS A 32 8.62 -10.50 -13.13
CA LYS A 32 9.05 -10.31 -14.52
C LYS A 32 10.29 -11.14 -14.90
N ALA A 33 11.18 -11.40 -13.93
CA ALA A 33 12.36 -12.23 -14.10
C ALA A 33 12.09 -13.73 -13.87
N HIS A 34 10.82 -14.15 -13.81
CA HIS A 34 10.39 -15.53 -13.55
C HIS A 34 10.92 -16.15 -12.24
N LYS A 35 11.32 -15.33 -11.25
CA LYS A 35 11.76 -15.76 -9.92
C LYS A 35 10.56 -16.01 -8.98
N MET A 36 9.75 -17.01 -9.32
CA MET A 36 8.41 -17.22 -8.74
C MET A 36 8.38 -17.38 -7.22
N THR A 37 9.33 -18.12 -6.64
CA THR A 37 9.38 -18.37 -5.19
C THR A 37 9.68 -17.09 -4.41
N SER A 38 10.77 -16.40 -4.75
CA SER A 38 11.15 -15.13 -4.12
C SER A 38 10.06 -14.07 -4.28
N ALA A 39 9.49 -13.95 -5.49
CA ALA A 39 8.41 -13.01 -5.76
C ALA A 39 7.17 -13.32 -4.92
N LYS A 40 6.81 -14.59 -4.75
CA LYS A 40 5.69 -15.03 -3.90
C LYS A 40 5.92 -14.66 -2.44
N ILE A 41 7.11 -14.89 -1.90
CA ILE A 41 7.43 -14.56 -0.49
C ILE A 41 7.30 -13.05 -0.26
N VAL A 42 7.97 -12.24 -1.09
CA VAL A 42 7.91 -10.76 -0.97
C VAL A 42 6.46 -10.27 -1.11
N SER A 43 5.69 -10.84 -2.03
CA SER A 43 4.28 -10.47 -2.21
C SER A 43 3.38 -10.92 -1.05
N MET A 44 3.73 -11.99 -0.33
CA MET A 44 2.99 -12.39 0.87
C MET A 44 3.27 -11.44 2.03
N ILE A 45 4.52 -10.99 2.19
CA ILE A 45 4.89 -9.97 3.19
C ILE A 45 4.20 -8.64 2.85
N LEU A 46 4.19 -8.24 1.58
CA LEU A 46 3.49 -7.05 1.10
C LEU A 46 1.99 -7.06 1.47
N ARG A 47 1.34 -8.23 1.38
CA ARG A 47 -0.07 -8.40 1.80
C ARG A 47 -0.27 -8.20 3.29
N LEU A 48 0.68 -8.59 4.14
CA LEU A 48 0.62 -8.30 5.57
C LEU A 48 0.67 -6.79 5.82
N PHE A 49 1.53 -6.06 5.09
CA PHE A 49 1.58 -4.60 5.20
C PHE A 49 0.33 -3.91 4.65
N TYR A 50 -0.36 -4.48 3.65
CA TYR A 50 -1.68 -3.97 3.25
C TYR A 50 -2.68 -4.03 4.40
N LEU A 51 -2.73 -5.15 5.13
CA LEU A 51 -3.61 -5.31 6.27
C LEU A 51 -3.25 -4.32 7.39
N ILE A 52 -1.97 -4.19 7.72
CA ILE A 52 -1.49 -3.21 8.71
C ILE A 52 -1.91 -1.79 8.30
N MET A 53 -1.69 -1.40 7.04
CA MET A 53 -2.05 -0.10 6.49
C MET A 53 -3.55 0.18 6.63
N ILE A 54 -4.40 -0.78 6.24
CA ILE A 54 -5.86 -0.64 6.26
C ILE A 54 -6.39 -0.57 7.69
N ILE A 55 -5.94 -1.47 8.57
CA ILE A 55 -6.41 -1.53 9.96
C ILE A 55 -5.98 -0.28 10.73
N SER A 56 -4.69 0.06 10.68
CA SER A 56 -4.16 1.25 11.36
C SER A 56 -4.77 2.54 10.81
N GLY A 57 -4.90 2.66 9.48
CA GLY A 57 -5.49 3.83 8.83
C GLY A 57 -6.98 4.00 9.16
N SER A 58 -7.73 2.90 9.19
CA SER A 58 -9.16 2.94 9.56
C SER A 58 -9.36 3.33 11.03
N GLY A 59 -8.49 2.86 11.92
CA GLY A 59 -8.51 3.27 13.33
C GLY A 59 -8.16 4.74 13.55
N LEU A 60 -7.21 5.27 12.77
CA LEU A 60 -6.90 6.70 12.76
C LEU A 60 -8.08 7.52 12.20
N LEU A 61 -8.70 7.08 11.11
CA LEU A 61 -9.90 7.72 10.54
C LEU A 61 -11.05 7.80 11.53
N TYR A 62 -11.34 6.70 12.23
CA TYR A 62 -12.34 6.66 13.29
C TYR A 62 -12.02 7.65 14.41
N THR A 63 -10.75 7.73 14.81
CA THR A 63 -10.31 8.64 15.88
C THR A 63 -10.42 10.10 15.47
N TYR A 64 -10.17 10.43 14.20
CA TYR A 64 -10.29 11.78 13.67
C TYR A 64 -11.73 12.19 13.30
N GLY A 65 -12.72 11.29 13.46
CA GLY A 65 -14.11 11.59 13.10
C GLY A 65 -14.35 11.69 11.60
N PHE A 66 -13.60 10.94 10.79
CA PHE A 66 -13.77 10.82 9.33
C PHE A 66 -13.74 12.14 8.55
N PRO A 67 -12.70 12.98 8.71
CA PRO A 67 -12.61 14.21 7.94
C PRO A 67 -12.47 13.90 6.44
N PRO A 68 -13.15 14.66 5.55
CA PRO A 68 -13.19 14.37 4.11
C PRO A 68 -11.81 14.19 3.46
N HIS A 69 -10.83 15.00 3.89
CA HIS A 69 -9.46 14.92 3.38
C HIS A 69 -8.83 13.52 3.61
N TYR A 70 -8.91 12.98 4.82
CA TYR A 70 -8.36 11.65 5.12
C TYR A 70 -9.19 10.52 4.51
N LEU A 71 -10.50 10.69 4.35
CA LEU A 71 -11.35 9.73 3.65
C LEU A 71 -10.90 9.56 2.19
N VAL A 72 -10.72 10.67 1.47
CA VAL A 72 -10.23 10.66 0.08
C VAL A 72 -8.84 10.04 0.00
N LYS A 73 -7.93 10.42 0.91
CA LYS A 73 -6.59 9.84 1.01
C LYS A 73 -6.64 8.32 1.20
N GLY A 74 -7.51 7.84 2.08
CA GLY A 74 -7.73 6.42 2.34
C GLY A 74 -8.27 5.67 1.12
N MET A 75 -9.22 6.24 0.38
CA MET A 75 -9.75 5.65 -0.85
C MET A 75 -8.67 5.51 -1.93
N ILE A 76 -7.82 6.53 -2.11
CA ILE A 76 -6.71 6.47 -3.07
C ILE A 76 -5.69 5.41 -2.63
N ALA A 77 -5.42 5.27 -1.33
CA ALA A 77 -4.56 4.23 -0.80
C ALA A 77 -5.14 2.82 -1.06
N LEU A 78 -6.45 2.62 -0.94
CA LEU A 78 -7.10 1.35 -1.29
C LEU A 78 -6.99 1.04 -2.79
N LEU A 79 -7.19 2.04 -3.65
CA LEU A 79 -6.99 1.90 -5.09
C LEU A 79 -5.53 1.54 -5.43
N MET A 80 -4.57 2.18 -4.76
CA MET A 80 -3.15 1.88 -4.89
C MET A 80 -2.87 0.39 -4.61
N ILE A 81 -3.40 -0.14 -3.50
CA ILE A 81 -3.27 -1.57 -3.14
C ILE A 81 -3.85 -2.46 -4.25
N GLY A 82 -5.04 -2.12 -4.75
CA GLY A 82 -5.67 -2.84 -5.86
C GLY A 82 -4.82 -2.85 -7.14
N PHE A 83 -4.22 -1.70 -7.49
CA PHE A 83 -3.33 -1.60 -8.65
C PHE A 83 -2.03 -2.39 -8.47
N MET A 84 -1.46 -2.39 -7.26
CA MET A 84 -0.29 -3.21 -6.95
C MET A 84 -0.60 -4.72 -7.13
N GLU A 85 -1.73 -5.20 -6.58
CA GLU A 85 -2.16 -6.59 -6.74
C GLU A 85 -2.45 -6.95 -8.19
N MET A 86 -3.06 -6.03 -8.96
CA MET A 86 -3.26 -6.21 -10.40
C MET A 86 -1.93 -6.33 -11.15
N ALA A 87 -0.97 -5.47 -10.85
CA ALA A 87 0.35 -5.46 -11.47
C ALA A 87 1.10 -6.77 -11.20
N LEU A 88 1.18 -7.17 -9.93
CA LEU A 88 1.83 -8.43 -9.51
C LEU A 88 1.10 -9.65 -10.06
N GLY A 89 -0.23 -9.67 -10.04
CA GLY A 89 -1.03 -10.78 -10.56
C GLY A 89 -0.91 -10.95 -12.08
N LYS A 90 -0.75 -9.85 -12.84
CA LYS A 90 -0.45 -9.92 -14.28
C LYS A 90 1.00 -10.35 -14.52
N ALA A 91 1.97 -9.78 -13.80
CA ALA A 91 3.37 -10.15 -13.91
C ALA A 91 3.61 -11.63 -13.60
N LYS A 92 2.98 -12.17 -12.53
CA LYS A 92 3.01 -13.59 -12.17
C LYS A 92 2.53 -14.51 -13.29
N ARG A 93 1.59 -14.05 -14.13
CA ARG A 93 1.03 -14.80 -15.27
C ARG A 93 1.78 -14.55 -16.58
N GLY A 94 2.92 -13.84 -16.55
CA GLY A 94 3.64 -13.43 -17.76
C GLY A 94 2.87 -12.44 -18.64
N LYS A 95 1.84 -11.77 -18.11
CA LYS A 95 1.03 -10.79 -18.84
C LYS A 95 1.51 -9.36 -18.55
N GLY A 96 1.11 -8.41 -19.40
CA GLY A 96 1.46 -6.99 -19.25
C GLY A 96 0.93 -6.37 -17.94
N GLY A 97 1.78 -6.33 -16.90
CA GLY A 97 1.48 -5.72 -15.59
C GLY A 97 1.82 -4.23 -15.48
N MET A 98 2.37 -3.63 -16.55
CA MET A 98 2.92 -2.25 -16.52
C MET A 98 1.84 -1.19 -16.24
N VAL A 99 0.63 -1.36 -16.76
CA VAL A 99 -0.48 -0.41 -16.50
C VAL A 99 -0.79 -0.36 -15.00
N GLY A 100 -0.93 -1.53 -14.34
CA GLY A 100 -1.17 -1.58 -12.90
C GLY A 100 0.01 -1.01 -12.11
N PHE A 101 1.24 -1.23 -12.57
CA PHE A 101 2.43 -0.65 -11.94
C PHE A 101 2.43 0.88 -11.99
N ILE A 102 2.14 1.46 -13.16
CA ILE A 102 2.06 2.91 -13.34
C ILE A 102 0.95 3.50 -12.49
N LEU A 103 -0.24 2.88 -12.49
CA LEU A 103 -1.36 3.35 -11.66
C LEU A 103 -1.05 3.27 -10.16
N ALA A 104 -0.41 2.18 -9.71
CA ALA A 104 0.04 2.07 -8.32
C ALA A 104 1.04 3.17 -7.96
N PHE A 105 1.99 3.49 -8.86
CA PHE A 105 2.98 4.53 -8.63
C PHE A 105 2.37 5.94 -8.61
N ILE A 106 1.46 6.25 -9.54
CA ILE A 106 0.71 7.52 -9.55
C ILE A 106 -0.10 7.68 -8.26
N SER A 107 -0.85 6.65 -7.86
CA SER A 107 -1.62 6.69 -6.61
C SER A 107 -0.72 6.86 -5.39
N ALA A 108 0.46 6.22 -5.35
CA ALA A 108 1.43 6.41 -4.27
C ALA A 108 1.92 7.86 -4.19
N LEU A 109 2.28 8.47 -5.33
CA LEU A 109 2.69 9.88 -5.38
C LEU A 109 1.57 10.82 -4.91
N LEU A 110 0.32 10.59 -5.35
CA LEU A 110 -0.82 11.39 -4.92
C LEU A 110 -1.00 11.34 -3.40
N VAL A 111 -0.94 10.15 -2.80
CA VAL A 111 -1.11 10.02 -1.34
C VAL A 111 0.05 10.67 -0.57
N VAL A 112 1.27 10.59 -1.09
CA VAL A 112 2.44 11.26 -0.49
C VAL A 112 2.27 12.78 -0.55
N ILE A 113 1.88 13.35 -1.70
CA ILE A 113 1.63 14.78 -1.85
C ILE A 113 0.52 15.24 -0.88
N MET A 114 -0.58 14.50 -0.79
CA MET A 114 -1.65 14.79 0.17
C MET A 114 -1.18 14.74 1.63
N GLY A 115 -0.12 13.98 1.94
CA GLY A 115 0.48 13.92 3.27
C GLY A 115 1.38 15.11 3.61
N PHE A 116 1.91 15.82 2.61
CA PHE A 116 2.71 17.03 2.81
C PHE A 116 1.93 18.33 2.64
N ALA A 117 0.81 18.28 1.91
CA ALA A 117 -0.03 19.43 1.60
C ALA A 117 -1.19 19.65 2.60
N GLY A 118 -1.29 18.81 3.64
CA GLY A 118 -2.37 18.83 4.63
C GLY A 118 -1.86 18.96 6.06
#